data_AF-A0A7X2PJS1-F1
#
_entry.id   AF-A0A7X2PJS1-F1
#
_cell.length_a   1.000
_cell.length_b   1.000
_cell.length_c   1.000
_cell.angle_alpha   90.00
_cell.angle_beta   90.00
_cell.angle_gamma   90.00
#
_symmetry.space_group_name_H-M   'P 1'
#
loop_
_entity.id
_entity.type
_entity.pdbx_description
1 polymer ?
#
loop_
_entity_poly.entity_id
_entity_poly.type
_entity_poly.pdbx_seq_one_letter_code
_entity_poly.pdbx_strand_id
1 'polypeptide(L)'
;MGRLTLFLFFAVAALTSAVASAGDVAIVVRADLPADNLSFSEVRKLFTGDRQFWSSNLRVTLLIRAPAARERDMVLKTIYQMTEAQFRQYWISKVFRQEAASGPKIVYSNEMTAELVFAIPGAVAFVDASQVPKGLKVLKIDGRLPGEKGYPLH
;
A
#
# COMPACT_ATOMS: atom_id res chain seq x y z
N MET A 1 -12.50 57.10 43.05
CA MET A 1 -12.59 56.92 41.59
C MET A 1 -11.43 56.05 41.14
N GLY A 2 -11.67 54.75 41.01
CA GLY A 2 -10.64 53.74 40.74
C GLY A 2 -10.22 53.71 39.28
N ARG A 3 -8.92 53.47 39.04
CA ARG A 3 -8.38 53.14 37.71
C ARG A 3 -7.97 51.67 37.73
N LEU A 4 -8.76 50.84 37.06
CA LEU A 4 -8.56 49.41 36.91
C LEU A 4 -7.70 49.17 35.67
N THR A 5 -6.44 48.78 35.87
CA THR A 5 -5.51 48.46 34.77
C THR A 5 -5.76 47.03 34.30
N LEU A 6 -6.29 46.88 33.08
CA LEU A 6 -6.61 45.60 32.46
C LEU A 6 -5.33 44.97 31.87
N PHE A 7 -4.93 43.80 32.38
CA PHE A 7 -3.86 42.99 31.81
C PHE A 7 -4.40 42.19 30.62
N LEU A 8 -3.87 42.46 29.41
CA LEU A 8 -4.14 41.65 28.21
C LEU A 8 -3.06 40.57 28.10
N PHE A 9 -3.38 39.35 28.51
CA PHE A 9 -2.55 38.18 28.26
C PHE A 9 -2.86 37.65 26.85
N PHE A 10 -1.94 37.86 25.91
CA PHE A 10 -2.04 37.32 24.55
C PHE A 10 -1.50 35.88 24.56
N ALA A 11 -2.38 34.90 24.71
CA ALA A 11 -2.03 33.48 24.63
C ALA A 11 -1.86 33.07 23.15
N VAL A 12 -0.61 32.99 22.69
CA VAL A 12 -0.26 32.42 21.39
C VAL A 12 -0.40 30.90 21.50
N ALA A 13 -1.52 30.36 21.01
CA ALA A 13 -1.70 28.92 20.87
C ALA A 13 -0.85 28.42 19.69
N ALA A 14 0.30 27.79 19.99
CA ALA A 14 1.09 27.09 19.00
C ALA A 14 0.33 25.83 18.53
N LEU A 15 -0.21 25.85 17.32
CA LEU A 15 -0.66 24.64 16.64
C LEU A 15 0.58 23.83 16.26
N THR A 16 0.99 22.89 17.11
CA THR A 16 1.92 21.84 16.71
C THR A 16 1.19 20.89 15.78
N SER A 17 1.43 21.01 14.48
CA SER A 17 1.02 20.01 13.50
C SER A 17 1.73 18.70 13.86
N ALA A 18 0.99 17.73 14.39
CA ALA A 18 1.49 16.37 14.55
C ALA A 18 1.79 15.84 13.14
N VAL A 19 3.07 15.80 12.78
CA VAL A 19 3.52 15.07 11.60
C VAL A 19 3.25 13.61 11.91
N ALA A 20 2.12 13.08 11.44
CA ALA A 20 1.86 11.65 11.52
C ALA A 20 3.04 10.97 10.83
N SER A 21 3.88 10.28 11.61
CA SER A 21 4.92 9.42 11.05
C SER A 21 4.23 8.50 10.06
N ALA A 22 4.52 8.68 8.77
CA ALA A 22 3.98 7.80 7.75
C ALA A 22 4.49 6.39 8.09
N GLY A 23 3.57 5.52 8.53
CA GLY A 23 3.92 4.14 8.86
C GLY A 23 4.25 3.36 7.60
N ASP A 24 5.03 2.30 7.75
CA ASP A 24 5.34 1.38 6.66
C ASP A 24 4.06 0.84 6.00
N VAL A 25 4.17 0.46 4.73
CA VAL A 25 3.11 -0.24 4.00
C VAL A 25 3.49 -1.71 3.87
N ALA A 26 2.64 -2.58 4.39
CA ALA A 26 2.81 -4.02 4.34
C ALA A 26 2.21 -4.58 3.04
N ILE A 27 2.94 -5.48 2.36
CA ILE A 27 2.35 -6.34 1.32
C ILE A 27 1.69 -7.53 1.99
N VAL A 28 0.41 -7.74 1.71
CA VAL A 28 -0.41 -8.79 2.33
C VAL A 28 -0.97 -9.75 1.30
N VAL A 29 -1.02 -11.02 1.70
CA VAL A 29 -1.55 -12.14 0.92
C VAL A 29 -2.36 -13.06 1.83
N ARG A 30 -3.02 -14.05 1.24
CA ARG A 30 -3.68 -15.11 2.00
C ARG A 30 -2.64 -15.94 2.76
N ALA A 31 -2.99 -16.42 3.96
CA ALA A 31 -2.06 -17.09 4.86
C ALA A 31 -1.40 -18.36 4.26
N ASP A 32 -2.14 -19.10 3.45
CA ASP A 32 -1.73 -20.37 2.83
C ASP A 32 -0.95 -20.20 1.51
N LEU A 33 -0.71 -18.96 1.05
CA LEU A 33 0.05 -18.70 -0.15
C LEU A 33 1.51 -19.18 0.05
N PRO A 34 2.10 -20.02 -0.81
CA PRO A 34 3.44 -20.61 -0.60
C PRO A 34 4.59 -19.63 -0.92
N ALA A 35 4.50 -18.41 -0.42
CA ALA A 35 5.59 -17.44 -0.40
C ALA A 35 5.59 -16.71 0.94
N ASP A 36 6.77 -16.60 1.55
CA ASP A 36 6.97 -15.86 2.81
C ASP A 36 7.89 -14.64 2.64
N ASN A 37 8.64 -14.62 1.53
CA ASN A 37 9.59 -13.59 1.19
C ASN A 37 9.64 -13.39 -0.33
N LEU A 38 9.84 -12.14 -0.74
CA LEU A 38 10.16 -11.76 -2.10
C LEU A 38 11.34 -10.81 -2.09
N SER A 39 12.18 -10.84 -3.12
CA SER A 39 13.07 -9.72 -3.37
C SER A 39 12.27 -8.48 -3.78
N PHE A 40 12.80 -7.27 -3.56
CA PHE A 40 12.11 -6.07 -4.04
C PHE A 40 11.92 -6.05 -5.57
N SER A 41 12.83 -6.69 -6.31
CA SER A 41 12.70 -6.87 -7.76
C SER A 41 11.49 -7.74 -8.15
N GLU A 42 11.19 -8.78 -7.38
CA GLU A 42 10.04 -9.64 -7.61
C GLU A 42 8.74 -8.96 -7.23
N VAL A 43 8.74 -8.18 -6.13
CA VAL A 43 7.63 -7.29 -5.78
C VAL A 43 7.31 -6.37 -6.95
N ARG A 44 8.32 -5.70 -7.52
CA ARG A 44 8.12 -4.84 -8.70
C ARG A 44 7.51 -5.63 -9.85
N LYS A 45 8.06 -6.78 -10.23
CA LYS A 45 7.53 -7.61 -11.32
C LYS A 45 6.08 -8.04 -11.10
N LEU A 46 5.68 -8.38 -9.87
CA LEU A 46 4.29 -8.71 -9.54
C LEU A 46 3.38 -7.50 -9.75
N PHE A 47 3.75 -6.36 -9.15
CA PHE A 47 2.95 -5.14 -9.19
C PHE A 47 2.92 -4.51 -10.58
N THR A 48 3.97 -4.64 -11.39
CA THR A 48 3.94 -4.20 -12.79
C THR A 48 3.19 -5.18 -13.69
N GLY A 49 2.88 -6.39 -13.22
CA GLY A 49 2.25 -7.45 -14.03
C GLY A 49 3.22 -8.16 -14.99
N ASP A 50 4.53 -8.02 -14.79
CA ASP A 50 5.55 -8.80 -15.52
C ASP A 50 5.64 -10.24 -15.00
N ARG A 51 5.32 -10.43 -13.71
CA ARG A 51 5.04 -11.74 -13.11
C ARG A 51 3.55 -11.83 -12.83
N GLN A 52 2.84 -12.68 -13.59
CA GLN A 52 1.38 -12.81 -13.48
C GLN A 52 0.92 -14.05 -12.70
N PHE A 53 1.86 -14.86 -12.22
CA PHE A 53 1.59 -16.12 -11.56
C PHE A 53 2.50 -16.30 -10.34
N TRP A 54 1.89 -16.75 -9.24
CA TRP A 54 2.62 -17.22 -8.07
C TRP A 54 3.26 -18.58 -8.35
N SER A 55 2.47 -19.47 -8.94
CA SER A 55 2.81 -20.80 -9.45
C SER A 55 1.98 -21.07 -10.72
N SER A 56 2.24 -22.19 -11.41
CA SER A 56 1.62 -22.52 -12.70
C SER A 56 0.09 -22.47 -12.73
N ASN A 57 -0.58 -22.71 -11.61
CA ASN A 57 -2.05 -22.72 -11.49
C ASN A 57 -2.62 -21.59 -10.62
N LEU A 58 -1.79 -20.67 -10.12
CA LEU A 58 -2.21 -19.62 -9.19
C LEU A 58 -1.88 -18.25 -9.76
N ARG A 59 -2.84 -17.66 -10.47
CA ARG A 59 -2.73 -16.33 -11.08
C ARG A 59 -2.72 -15.24 -10.00
N VAL A 60 -1.84 -14.26 -10.18
CA VAL A 60 -1.77 -13.06 -9.33
C VAL A 60 -2.96 -12.16 -9.63
N THR A 61 -3.69 -11.76 -8.58
CA THR A 61 -4.70 -10.68 -8.67
C THR A 61 -4.24 -9.50 -7.86
N LEU A 62 -3.94 -8.38 -8.51
CA LEU A 62 -3.52 -7.17 -7.84
C LEU A 62 -4.73 -6.43 -7.27
N LEU A 63 -4.74 -6.19 -5.96
CA LEU A 63 -5.69 -5.30 -5.30
C LEU A 63 -4.97 -4.00 -4.97
N ILE A 64 -5.56 -2.87 -5.37
CA ILE A 64 -4.97 -1.55 -5.17
C ILE A 64 -5.97 -0.63 -4.44
N ARG A 65 -5.50 0.14 -3.45
CA ARG A 65 -6.36 1.13 -2.79
C ARG A 65 -6.88 2.16 -3.79
N ALA A 66 -8.04 2.73 -3.51
CA ALA A 66 -8.62 3.84 -4.25
C ALA A 66 -7.63 5.04 -4.33
N PRO A 67 -7.76 5.91 -5.36
CA PRO A 67 -6.94 7.11 -5.47
C PRO A 67 -6.95 7.96 -4.20
N ALA A 68 -5.84 8.66 -3.94
CA ALA A 68 -5.59 9.47 -2.74
C ALA A 68 -5.40 8.71 -1.42
N ALA A 69 -5.47 7.37 -1.41
CA ALA A 69 -5.01 6.59 -0.27
C ALA A 69 -3.49 6.71 -0.13
N ARG A 70 -3.00 7.02 1.08
CA ARG A 70 -1.57 7.20 1.39
C ARG A 70 -0.73 6.00 0.93
N GLU A 71 -1.23 4.80 1.16
CA GLU A 71 -0.52 3.56 0.83
C GLU A 71 -0.36 3.41 -0.68
N ARG A 72 -1.34 3.88 -1.46
CA ARG A 72 -1.29 3.89 -2.91
C ARG A 72 -0.19 4.85 -3.38
N ASP A 73 -0.15 6.06 -2.84
CA ASP A 73 0.87 7.06 -3.21
C ASP A 73 2.29 6.52 -2.95
N MET A 74 2.50 5.86 -1.81
CA MET A 74 3.78 5.23 -1.49
C MET A 74 4.12 4.11 -2.48
N VAL A 75 3.17 3.21 -2.77
CA VAL A 75 3.35 2.11 -3.72
C VAL A 75 3.65 2.63 -5.13
N LEU A 76 2.92 3.65 -5.59
CA LEU A 76 3.14 4.26 -6.90
C LEU A 76 4.52 4.92 -6.99
N LYS A 77 4.95 5.63 -5.94
CA LYS A 77 6.27 6.27 -5.87
C LYS A 77 7.41 5.25 -5.85
N THR A 78 7.27 4.19 -5.06
CA THR A 78 8.42 3.32 -4.69
C THR A 78 8.51 2.09 -5.59
N ILE A 79 7.38 1.42 -5.82
CA ILE A 79 7.33 0.19 -6.61
C ILE A 79 7.24 0.53 -8.10
N TYR A 80 6.24 1.32 -8.48
CA TYR A 80 5.98 1.66 -9.88
C TYR A 80 6.89 2.77 -10.41
N GLN A 81 7.29 3.71 -9.55
CA GLN A 81 7.96 4.96 -9.93
C GLN A 81 7.16 5.76 -10.97
N MET A 82 5.84 5.81 -10.74
CA MET A 82 4.87 6.45 -11.63
C MET A 82 3.99 7.42 -10.84
N THR A 83 3.59 8.50 -11.50
CA THR A 83 2.45 9.31 -11.06
C THR A 83 1.15 8.53 -11.22
N GLU A 84 0.08 8.98 -10.56
CA GLU A 84 -1.27 8.42 -10.71
C GLU A 84 -1.73 8.36 -12.18
N ALA A 85 -1.47 9.41 -12.96
CA ALA A 85 -1.82 9.45 -14.38
C ALA A 85 -1.01 8.44 -15.21
N GLN A 86 0.29 8.33 -14.95
CA GLN A 86 1.15 7.33 -15.61
C GLN A 86 0.75 5.90 -15.25
N PHE A 87 0.41 5.63 -13.98
CA PHE A 87 -0.08 4.32 -13.55
C PHE A 87 -1.37 3.91 -14.29
N ARG A 88 -2.33 4.85 -14.42
CA ARG A 88 -3.56 4.58 -15.19
C ARG A 88 -3.25 4.28 -16.65
N GLN A 89 -2.45 5.13 -17.29
CA GLN A 89 -2.07 4.94 -18.69
C GLN A 89 -1.29 3.65 -18.90
N TYR A 90 -0.40 3.29 -17.97
CA TYR A 90 0.39 2.07 -17.99
C TYR A 90 -0.51 0.84 -18.07
N TRP A 91 -1.48 0.72 -17.17
CA TRP A 91 -2.38 -0.45 -17.16
C TRP A 91 -3.36 -0.48 -18.33
N ILE A 92 -3.88 0.67 -18.76
CA ILE A 92 -4.69 0.76 -19.99
C ILE A 92 -3.88 0.20 -21.17
N SER A 93 -2.65 0.66 -21.33
CA SER A 93 -1.80 0.28 -22.46
C SER A 93 -1.39 -1.20 -22.39
N LYS A 94 -1.09 -1.70 -21.18
CA LYS A 94 -0.69 -3.10 -20.96
C LYS A 94 -1.81 -4.09 -21.29
N VAL A 95 -3.04 -3.77 -20.87
CA VAL A 95 -4.22 -4.57 -21.20
C VAL A 95 -4.55 -4.47 -22.69
N PHE A 96 -4.50 -3.28 -23.28
CA PHE A 96 -4.74 -3.10 -24.71
C PHE A 96 -3.76 -3.90 -25.60
N ARG A 97 -2.49 -3.96 -25.20
CA ARG A 97 -1.46 -4.78 -25.86
C ARG A 97 -1.53 -6.27 -25.52
N GLN A 98 -2.50 -6.71 -24.71
CA GLN A 98 -2.65 -8.08 -24.23
C GLN A 98 -1.42 -8.61 -23.46
N GLU A 99 -0.59 -7.71 -22.94
CA GLU A 99 0.56 -8.04 -22.09
C GLU A 99 0.11 -8.44 -20.68
N ALA A 100 -1.12 -8.06 -20.28
CA ALA A 100 -1.78 -8.51 -19.06
C ALA A 100 -3.27 -8.74 -19.32
N ALA A 101 -3.84 -9.78 -18.71
CA ALA A 101 -5.26 -10.13 -18.91
C ALA A 101 -6.23 -9.08 -18.34
N SER A 102 -5.86 -8.43 -17.23
CA SER A 102 -6.63 -7.34 -16.63
C SER A 102 -5.73 -6.43 -15.80
N GLY A 103 -6.20 -5.21 -15.55
CA GLY A 103 -5.57 -4.32 -14.59
C GLY A 103 -5.88 -4.68 -13.13
N PRO A 104 -5.33 -3.93 -12.17
CA PRO A 104 -5.60 -4.10 -10.75
C PRO A 104 -7.06 -3.83 -10.40
N LYS A 105 -7.58 -4.53 -9.39
CA LYS A 105 -8.91 -4.29 -8.82
C LYS A 105 -8.80 -3.23 -7.73
N ILE A 106 -9.69 -2.23 -7.78
CA ILE A 106 -9.72 -1.17 -6.78
C ILE A 106 -10.44 -1.66 -5.52
N VAL A 107 -9.87 -1.37 -4.35
CA VAL A 107 -10.45 -1.59 -3.04
C VAL A 107 -10.54 -0.29 -2.26
N TYR A 108 -11.65 -0.09 -1.54
CA TYR A 108 -11.94 1.19 -0.88
C TYR A 108 -11.53 1.21 0.60
N SER A 109 -11.40 0.04 1.25
CA SER A 109 -11.06 -0.07 2.66
C SER A 109 -10.17 -1.28 2.98
N ASN A 110 -9.67 -1.35 4.21
CA ASN A 110 -8.89 -2.50 4.68
C ASN A 110 -9.77 -3.74 4.87
N GLU A 111 -11.04 -3.56 5.22
CA GLU A 111 -12.04 -4.63 5.35
C GLU A 111 -12.31 -5.26 3.98
N MET A 112 -12.60 -4.43 2.96
CA MET A 112 -12.77 -4.92 1.59
C MET A 112 -11.49 -5.59 1.05
N THR A 113 -10.32 -5.06 1.43
CA THR A 113 -9.04 -5.69 1.11
C THR A 113 -8.97 -7.10 1.71
N ALA A 114 -9.29 -7.26 2.99
CA ALA A 114 -9.28 -8.55 3.66
C ALA A 114 -10.26 -9.53 3.01
N GLU A 115 -11.51 -9.11 2.80
CA GLU A 115 -12.55 -9.92 2.15
C GLU A 115 -12.08 -10.46 0.79
N LEU A 116 -11.52 -9.60 -0.06
CA LEU A 116 -11.05 -10.01 -1.38
C LEU A 116 -9.76 -10.84 -1.33
N VAL A 117 -8.84 -10.59 -0.39
CA VAL A 117 -7.65 -11.44 -0.22
C VAL A 117 -8.05 -12.85 0.25
N PHE A 118 -9.06 -12.97 1.11
CA PHE A 118 -9.59 -14.28 1.51
C PHE A 118 -10.32 -14.98 0.36
N ALA A 119 -11.14 -14.24 -0.40
CA ALA A 119 -11.96 -14.80 -1.48
C ALA A 119 -11.16 -15.16 -2.75
N ILE A 120 -10.03 -14.50 -3.00
CA ILE A 120 -9.23 -14.66 -4.21
C ILE A 120 -7.88 -15.29 -3.84
N PRO A 121 -7.69 -16.60 -4.07
CA PRO A 121 -6.49 -17.34 -3.61
C PRO A 121 -5.14 -16.71 -3.99
N GLY A 122 -5.04 -16.13 -5.19
CA GLY A 122 -3.82 -15.50 -5.69
C GLY A 122 -3.77 -13.99 -5.51
N ALA A 123 -4.63 -13.41 -4.67
CA ALA A 123 -4.62 -11.96 -4.43
C ALA A 123 -3.35 -11.50 -3.70
N VAL A 124 -2.88 -10.33 -4.11
CA VAL A 124 -1.89 -9.54 -3.39
C VAL A 124 -2.45 -8.14 -3.21
N ALA A 125 -2.31 -7.62 -2.02
CA ALA A 125 -2.70 -6.28 -1.67
C ALA A 125 -1.60 -5.62 -0.85
N PHE A 126 -1.86 -4.38 -0.47
CA PHE A 126 -1.03 -3.65 0.48
C PHE A 126 -1.91 -2.78 1.38
N VAL A 127 -1.47 -2.63 2.62
CA VAL A 127 -2.18 -1.89 3.67
C VAL A 127 -1.17 -1.19 4.56
N ASP A 128 -1.62 -0.22 5.34
CA ASP A 128 -0.81 0.31 6.44
C ASP A 128 -0.38 -0.83 7.38
N ALA A 129 0.93 -0.91 7.69
CA ALA A 129 1.48 -2.00 8.49
C ALA A 129 0.89 -2.08 9.90
N SER A 130 0.39 -0.96 10.45
CA SER A 130 -0.31 -0.94 11.74
C SER A 130 -1.76 -1.44 11.66
N GLN A 131 -2.31 -1.58 10.45
CA GLN A 131 -3.71 -1.93 10.18
C GLN A 131 -3.86 -3.25 9.40
N VAL A 132 -2.87 -4.14 9.48
CA VAL A 132 -2.93 -5.45 8.81
C VAL A 132 -4.13 -6.25 9.34
N PRO A 133 -5.09 -6.63 8.47
CA PRO A 133 -6.22 -7.44 8.89
C PRO A 133 -5.78 -8.80 9.45
N LYS A 134 -6.47 -9.27 10.51
CA LYS A 134 -6.20 -10.58 11.11
C LYS A 134 -6.39 -11.70 10.08
N GLY A 135 -5.52 -12.70 10.13
CA GLY A 135 -5.58 -13.88 9.25
C GLY A 135 -4.94 -13.67 7.87
N LEU A 136 -4.48 -12.47 7.54
CA LEU A 136 -3.61 -12.25 6.38
C LEU A 136 -2.15 -12.47 6.76
N LYS A 137 -1.36 -12.92 5.78
CA LYS A 137 0.09 -13.04 5.91
C LYS A 137 0.76 -11.81 5.30
N VAL A 138 1.71 -11.25 6.05
CA VAL A 138 2.62 -10.20 5.55
C VAL A 138 3.80 -10.85 4.86
N LEU A 139 4.08 -10.46 3.62
CA LEU A 139 5.28 -10.90 2.91
C LEU A 139 6.49 -10.09 3.34
N LYS A 140 7.61 -10.78 3.59
CA LYS A 140 8.90 -10.12 3.73
C LYS A 140 9.38 -9.59 2.39
N ILE A 141 10.09 -8.47 2.43
CA ILE A 141 10.79 -7.92 1.27
C ILE A 141 12.28 -7.90 1.57
N ASP A 142 13.07 -8.61 0.75
CA ASP A 142 14.50 -8.80 0.95
C ASP A 142 14.83 -9.31 2.37
N GLY A 143 14.01 -10.23 2.87
CA GLY A 143 14.14 -10.83 4.20
C GLY A 143 13.58 -9.98 5.35
N ARG A 144 13.02 -8.81 5.07
CA ARG A 144 12.60 -7.83 6.09
C ARG A 144 11.09 -7.68 6.21
N LEU A 145 10.61 -7.52 7.43
CA LEU A 145 9.24 -7.12 7.74
C LEU A 145 9.12 -5.59 7.87
N PRO A 146 7.90 -5.02 7.75
CA PRO A 146 7.64 -3.64 8.13
C PRO A 146 8.17 -3.32 9.54
N GLY A 147 8.79 -2.15 9.71
CA GLY A 147 9.44 -1.67 10.93
C GLY A 147 10.91 -2.09 11.06
N GLU A 148 11.40 -3.02 10.24
CA GLU A 148 12.80 -3.43 10.27
C GLU A 148 13.69 -2.51 9.42
N LYS A 149 14.92 -2.28 9.87
CA LYS A 149 15.88 -1.41 9.17
C LYS A 149 16.14 -1.90 7.75
N GLY A 150 15.87 -1.02 6.77
CA GLY A 150 16.05 -1.30 5.36
C GLY A 150 14.85 -1.94 4.68
N TYR A 151 13.69 -2.00 5.35
CA TYR A 151 12.42 -2.30 4.67
C TYR A 151 12.12 -1.21 3.62
N PRO A 152 11.78 -1.57 2.37
CA PRO A 152 11.76 -0.59 1.28
C PRO A 152 10.46 0.22 1.18
N LEU A 153 9.39 -0.12 1.91
CA LEU A 153 8.09 0.54 1.83
C LEU A 153 7.79 1.35 3.10
N HIS A 154 8.55 2.43 3.28
CA HIS A 154 8.45 3.40 4.38
C HIS A 154 8.00 4.78 3.86
#